data_AF-A0A816C9G2-F1
#
_entry.id   AF-A0A816C9G2-F1
#
_cell.length_a   1.000
_cell.length_b   1.000
_cell.length_c   1.000
_cell.angle_alpha   90.00
_cell.angle_beta   90.00
_cell.angle_gamma   90.00
#
_symmetry.space_group_name_H-M   'P 1'
#
loop_
_entity.id
_entity.type
_entity.pdbx_description
1 polymer ?
#
loop_
_entity_poly.entity_id
_entity_poly.type
_entity_poly.pdbx_seq_one_letter_code
_entity_poly.pdbx_strand_id
1 'polypeptide(L)'
;VINVTTGLAFIPTPYCAVYAATKAALHSFTMSLRFEFESTNIQVYEILPPAIKPNLFGDFGVSVEEFCNEAYQQFLAGKQEIGYDKSEEARMASRQQLDHMFVDLNTMFKTVYKSLTEQEKL
;
A
#
# COMPACT_ATOMS: atom_id res chain seq x y z
N VAL A 1 7.16 -11.37 13.32
CA VAL A 1 7.67 -10.32 12.42
C VAL A 1 6.48 -9.64 11.76
N ILE A 2 6.46 -8.32 11.69
CA ILE A 2 5.42 -7.57 10.98
C ILE A 2 6.14 -6.64 9.99
N ASN A 3 6.00 -6.91 8.71
CA ASN A 3 6.51 -6.05 7.65
C ASN A 3 5.40 -5.09 7.20
N VAL A 4 5.78 -3.84 6.95
CA VAL A 4 4.83 -2.80 6.50
C VAL A 4 5.09 -2.51 5.03
N THR A 5 4.11 -2.78 4.18
CA THR A 5 4.14 -2.44 2.74
C THR A 5 3.10 -1.36 2.44
N THR A 6 2.31 -1.49 1.37
CA THR A 6 1.37 -0.49 0.84
C THR A 6 0.67 -1.05 -0.40
N GLY A 7 -0.50 -0.53 -0.78
CA GLY A 7 -1.13 -0.82 -2.08
C GLY A 7 -0.26 -0.43 -3.29
N LEU A 8 0.68 0.52 -3.13
CA LEU A 8 1.63 0.86 -4.20
C LEU A 8 2.64 -0.26 -4.52
N ALA A 9 2.71 -1.32 -3.69
CA ALA A 9 3.45 -2.53 -4.02
C ALA A 9 2.84 -3.26 -5.24
N PHE A 10 1.54 -3.07 -5.50
CA PHE A 10 0.82 -3.66 -6.64
C PHE A 10 0.59 -2.65 -7.77
N ILE A 11 0.48 -1.37 -7.44
CA ILE A 11 0.18 -0.29 -8.40
C ILE A 11 1.31 0.75 -8.36
N PRO A 12 2.36 0.60 -9.17
CA PRO A 12 3.48 1.54 -9.16
C PRO A 12 3.07 2.92 -9.72
N THR A 13 3.63 3.99 -9.14
CA THR A 13 3.32 5.37 -9.50
C THR A 13 4.56 6.21 -9.84
N PRO A 14 4.47 7.23 -10.72
CA PRO A 14 5.56 8.17 -10.93
C PRO A 14 5.83 8.89 -9.61
N TYR A 15 7.09 9.31 -9.40
CA TYR A 15 7.59 9.93 -8.15
C TYR A 15 7.78 8.99 -6.96
N CYS A 16 7.11 7.83 -6.93
CA CYS A 16 7.30 6.81 -5.89
C CYS A 16 7.89 5.50 -6.44
N ALA A 17 8.51 5.50 -7.62
CA ALA A 17 8.93 4.27 -8.30
C ALA A 17 9.87 3.38 -7.47
N VAL A 18 10.92 3.96 -6.86
CA VAL A 18 11.86 3.20 -6.00
C VAL A 18 11.16 2.71 -4.74
N TYR A 19 10.29 3.54 -4.15
CA TYR A 19 9.49 3.18 -2.98
C TYR A 19 8.56 2.01 -3.29
N ALA A 20 7.77 2.10 -4.37
CA ALA A 20 6.86 1.06 -4.84
C ALA A 20 7.59 -0.25 -5.14
N ALA A 21 8.70 -0.19 -5.89
CA ALA A 21 9.51 -1.38 -6.20
C ALA A 21 10.07 -2.04 -4.94
N THR A 22 10.56 -1.25 -3.97
CA THR A 22 11.06 -1.77 -2.70
C THR A 22 9.94 -2.42 -1.88
N LYS A 23 8.74 -1.83 -1.86
CA LYS A 23 7.59 -2.41 -1.15
C LYS A 23 7.06 -3.66 -1.85
N ALA A 24 7.10 -3.74 -3.19
CA ALA A 24 6.80 -4.95 -3.95
C ALA A 24 7.81 -6.09 -3.65
N ALA A 25 9.10 -5.75 -3.59
CA ALA A 25 10.13 -6.71 -3.18
C ALA A 25 9.91 -7.18 -1.73
N LEU A 26 9.54 -6.27 -0.82
CA LEU A 26 9.23 -6.61 0.57
C LEU A 26 7.98 -7.48 0.70
N HIS A 27 6.94 -7.26 -0.12
CA HIS A 27 5.76 -8.13 -0.19
C HIS A 27 6.19 -9.55 -0.58
N SER A 28 6.91 -9.70 -1.70
CA SER A 28 7.42 -11.01 -2.14
C SER A 28 8.32 -11.68 -1.10
N PHE A 29 9.21 -10.91 -0.46
CA PHE A 29 10.07 -11.40 0.61
C PHE A 29 9.25 -11.88 1.81
N THR A 30 8.22 -11.14 2.21
CA THR A 30 7.36 -11.49 3.36
C THR A 30 6.60 -12.78 3.12
N MET A 31 6.11 -12.99 1.89
CA MET A 31 5.46 -14.26 1.51
C MET A 31 6.45 -15.44 1.62
N SER A 32 7.65 -15.31 1.05
CA SER A 32 8.66 -16.38 1.14
C SER A 32 9.08 -16.64 2.59
N LEU A 33 9.35 -15.59 3.35
CA LEU A 33 9.76 -15.68 4.76
C LEU A 33 8.71 -16.40 5.60
N ARG A 34 7.42 -16.20 5.32
CA ARG A 34 6.34 -16.88 6.01
C ARG A 34 6.44 -18.40 5.88
N PHE A 35 6.72 -18.90 4.68
CA PHE A 35 6.93 -20.33 4.42
C PHE A 35 8.25 -20.84 5.04
N GLU A 36 9.33 -20.07 4.95
CA GLU A 36 10.62 -20.44 5.54
C GLU A 36 10.54 -20.67 7.07
N PHE A 37 9.67 -19.95 7.76
CA PHE A 37 9.51 -20.01 9.21
C PHE A 37 8.38 -20.94 9.70
N GLU A 38 7.68 -21.68 8.82
CA GLU A 38 6.54 -22.55 9.19
C GLU A 38 6.84 -23.60 10.27
N SER A 39 8.09 -24.10 10.32
CA SER A 39 8.53 -25.09 11.30
C SER A 39 8.98 -24.50 12.64
N THR A 40 8.88 -23.18 12.80
CA THR A 40 9.31 -22.45 13.99
C THR A 40 8.11 -21.88 14.76
N ASN A 41 8.37 -21.24 15.90
CA ASN A 41 7.36 -20.46 16.63
C ASN A 41 7.26 -18.99 16.18
N ILE A 42 7.89 -18.62 15.05
CA ILE A 42 7.89 -17.26 14.52
C ILE A 42 6.79 -17.10 13.48
N GLN A 43 5.87 -16.16 13.71
CA GLN A 43 4.82 -15.80 12.76
C GLN A 43 5.21 -14.55 11.96
N VAL A 44 4.92 -14.55 10.66
CA VAL A 44 5.26 -13.48 9.71
C VAL A 44 3.99 -12.88 9.12
N TYR A 45 3.80 -11.59 9.40
CA TYR A 45 2.65 -10.80 8.96
C TYR A 45 3.08 -9.68 8.03
N GLU A 46 2.16 -9.28 7.16
CA GLU A 46 2.26 -8.09 6.33
C GLU A 46 1.09 -7.15 6.61
N ILE A 47 1.39 -5.87 6.80
CA ILE A 47 0.40 -4.81 6.91
C ILE A 47 0.56 -3.87 5.72
N LEU A 48 -0.54 -3.54 5.04
CA LEU A 48 -0.60 -2.71 3.84
C LEU A 48 -1.45 -1.46 4.13
N PRO A 49 -0.85 -0.40 4.68
CA PRO A 49 -1.58 0.84 4.96
C PRO A 49 -2.05 1.51 3.65
N PRO A 50 -3.24 2.13 3.62
CA PRO A 50 -3.62 3.09 2.59
C PRO A 50 -2.91 4.43 2.82
N ALA A 51 -3.28 5.47 2.05
CA ALA A 51 -2.89 6.84 2.40
C ALA A 51 -3.49 7.21 3.76
N ILE A 52 -2.67 7.72 4.69
CA ILE A 52 -3.06 8.07 6.06
C ILE A 52 -2.87 9.58 6.28
N LYS A 53 -3.84 10.24 6.92
CA LYS A 53 -3.77 11.67 7.25
C LYS A 53 -2.97 11.94 8.55
N PRO A 54 -2.14 13.00 8.60
CA PRO A 54 -1.70 13.85 7.49
C PRO A 54 -0.67 13.11 6.59
N ASN A 55 -0.72 13.33 5.27
CA ASN A 55 0.25 12.74 4.34
C ASN A 55 1.06 13.79 3.57
N LEU A 56 2.15 13.32 2.95
CA LEU A 56 3.10 14.15 2.19
C LEU A 56 2.49 14.85 0.97
N PHE A 57 1.41 14.29 0.42
CA PHE A 57 0.78 14.72 -0.83
C PHE A 57 -0.50 15.54 -0.60
N GLY A 58 -0.88 15.82 0.65
CA GLY A 58 -2.03 16.66 0.99
C GLY A 58 -2.96 16.05 2.04
N ASP A 59 -4.20 16.55 2.09
CA ASP A 59 -5.20 16.16 3.08
C ASP A 59 -6.19 15.12 2.53
N PHE A 60 -5.68 13.96 2.13
CA PHE A 60 -6.48 12.83 1.66
C PHE A 60 -6.10 11.51 2.38
N GLY A 61 -6.95 10.49 2.24
CA GLY A 61 -6.75 9.21 2.92
C GLY A 61 -7.52 9.10 4.24
N VAL A 62 -7.25 8.02 4.96
CA VAL A 62 -7.97 7.65 6.19
C VAL A 62 -7.26 8.18 7.44
N SER A 63 -7.93 8.20 8.58
CA SER A 63 -7.27 8.58 9.84
C SER A 63 -6.35 7.46 10.34
N VAL A 64 -5.30 7.82 11.10
CA VAL A 64 -4.41 6.84 11.75
C VAL A 64 -5.22 5.92 12.66
N GLU A 65 -6.14 6.48 13.44
CA GLU A 65 -6.95 5.74 14.41
C GLU A 65 -7.84 4.71 13.72
N GLU A 66 -8.54 5.09 12.66
CA GLU A 66 -9.37 4.19 11.86
C GLU A 66 -8.55 3.03 11.30
N PHE A 67 -7.40 3.33 10.68
CA PHE A 67 -6.53 2.28 10.13
C PHE A 67 -5.99 1.35 11.23
N CYS A 68 -5.50 1.90 12.34
CA CYS A 68 -4.96 1.11 13.44
C CYS A 68 -6.02 0.19 14.06
N ASN A 69 -7.24 0.70 14.27
CA ASN A 69 -8.33 -0.09 14.81
C ASN A 69 -8.64 -1.27 13.90
N GLU A 70 -8.77 -1.05 12.60
CA GLU A 70 -9.14 -2.12 11.68
C GLU A 70 -8.00 -3.10 11.41
N ALA A 71 -6.76 -2.61 11.27
CA ALA A 71 -5.59 -3.49 11.17
C ALA A 71 -5.44 -4.39 12.41
N TYR A 72 -5.75 -3.85 13.61
CA TYR A 72 -5.70 -4.62 14.84
C TYR A 72 -6.79 -5.71 14.90
N GLN A 73 -8.02 -5.42 14.47
CA GLN A 73 -9.07 -6.45 14.39
C GLN A 73 -8.70 -7.58 13.42
N GLN A 74 -8.15 -7.24 12.27
CA GLN A 74 -7.67 -8.23 11.30
C GLN A 74 -6.51 -9.07 11.83
N PHE A 75 -5.59 -8.45 12.58
CA PHE A 75 -4.51 -9.15 13.26
C PHE A 75 -5.04 -10.16 14.30
N LEU A 76 -5.99 -9.73 15.14
CA LEU A 76 -6.65 -10.62 16.12
C LEU A 76 -7.41 -11.76 15.44
N ALA A 77 -7.95 -11.54 14.25
CA ALA A 77 -8.59 -12.56 13.43
C ALA A 77 -7.59 -13.53 12.75
N GLY A 78 -6.28 -13.35 12.97
CA GLY A 78 -5.23 -14.24 12.45
C GLY A 78 -4.90 -14.02 10.98
N LYS A 79 -5.33 -12.92 10.35
CA LYS A 79 -4.97 -12.60 8.97
C LYS A 79 -3.48 -12.29 8.88
N GLN A 80 -2.77 -12.98 7.98
CA GLN A 80 -1.33 -12.79 7.76
C GLN A 80 -1.00 -11.66 6.77
N GLU A 81 -1.98 -11.23 5.98
CA GLU A 81 -1.90 -10.08 5.09
C GLU A 81 -3.08 -9.15 5.41
N ILE A 82 -2.77 -7.95 5.87
CA ILE A 82 -3.72 -7.01 6.47
C ILE A 82 -3.71 -5.73 5.65
N GLY A 83 -4.65 -5.61 4.71
CA GLY A 83 -4.91 -4.38 3.96
C GLY A 83 -6.12 -3.61 4.51
N TYR A 84 -6.19 -2.33 4.21
CA TYR A 84 -7.36 -1.48 4.43
C TYR A 84 -7.59 -0.53 3.25
N ASP A 85 -8.86 -0.22 2.96
CA ASP A 85 -9.28 0.70 1.88
C ASP A 85 -8.59 0.35 0.54
N LYS A 86 -8.09 1.34 -0.20
CA LYS A 86 -7.42 1.19 -1.50
C LYS A 86 -6.24 0.22 -1.48
N SER A 87 -5.59 0.02 -0.34
CA SER A 87 -4.52 -0.97 -0.23
C SER A 87 -5.04 -2.40 -0.24
N GLU A 88 -6.22 -2.66 0.36
CA GLU A 88 -6.87 -3.96 0.27
C GLU A 88 -7.45 -4.19 -1.13
N GLU A 89 -8.05 -3.17 -1.74
CA GLU A 89 -8.54 -3.25 -3.14
C GLU A 89 -7.39 -3.63 -4.09
N ALA A 90 -6.22 -2.98 -3.95
CA ALA A 90 -5.05 -3.28 -4.77
C ALA A 90 -4.52 -4.71 -4.53
N ARG A 91 -4.46 -5.15 -3.26
CA ARG A 91 -3.97 -6.49 -2.90
C ARG A 91 -4.83 -7.60 -3.49
N MET A 92 -6.14 -7.39 -3.54
CA MET A 92 -7.13 -8.38 -4.00
C MET A 92 -7.46 -8.25 -5.50
N ALA A 93 -6.92 -7.25 -6.18
CA ALA A 93 -7.19 -7.00 -7.59
C ALA A 93 -6.55 -8.06 -8.50
N SER A 94 -7.29 -8.47 -9.53
CA SER A 94 -6.74 -9.23 -10.65
C SER A 94 -5.70 -8.41 -11.42
N ARG A 95 -4.87 -9.09 -12.20
CA ARG A 95 -3.89 -8.42 -13.07
C ARG A 95 -4.54 -7.37 -13.98
N GLN A 96 -5.70 -7.68 -14.56
CA GLN A 96 -6.41 -6.74 -15.42
C GLN A 96 -6.94 -5.52 -14.63
N GLN A 97 -7.45 -5.73 -13.42
CA GLN A 97 -7.87 -4.63 -12.55
C GLN A 97 -6.67 -3.75 -12.16
N LEU A 98 -5.53 -4.35 -11.84
CA LEU A 98 -4.30 -3.61 -11.54
C LEU A 98 -3.81 -2.78 -12.72
N ASP A 99 -3.87 -3.32 -13.95
CA ASP A 99 -3.49 -2.57 -15.15
C ASP A 99 -4.41 -1.34 -15.34
N HIS A 100 -5.72 -1.47 -15.07
CA HIS A 100 -6.66 -0.34 -15.10
C HIS A 100 -6.37 0.67 -13.97
N MET A 101 -6.22 0.20 -12.73
CA MET A 101 -5.91 1.04 -11.57
C MET A 101 -4.59 1.81 -11.77
N PHE A 102 -3.60 1.19 -12.42
CA PHE A 102 -2.35 1.84 -12.80
C PHE A 102 -2.57 3.03 -13.73
N VAL A 103 -3.40 2.88 -14.77
CA VAL A 103 -3.70 3.98 -15.69
C VAL A 103 -4.44 5.10 -14.97
N ASP A 104 -5.47 4.77 -14.18
CA ASP A 104 -6.29 5.75 -13.48
C ASP A 104 -5.48 6.55 -12.45
N LEU A 105 -4.74 5.85 -11.58
CA LEU A 105 -3.92 6.46 -10.53
C LEU A 105 -2.86 7.39 -11.12
N ASN A 106 -2.19 6.96 -12.19
CA ASN A 106 -1.12 7.74 -12.80
C ASN A 106 -1.62 8.90 -13.66
N THR A 107 -2.84 8.80 -14.19
CA THR A 107 -3.52 9.93 -14.84
C THR A 107 -3.91 10.99 -13.82
N MET A 108 -4.40 10.57 -12.65
CA MET A 108 -4.66 11.48 -11.52
C MET A 108 -3.36 12.18 -11.07
N PHE A 109 -2.27 11.44 -10.83
CA PHE A 109 -0.99 12.03 -10.42
C PHE A 109 -0.44 13.04 -11.44
N LYS A 110 -0.54 12.75 -12.74
CA LYS A 110 -0.15 13.71 -13.79
C LYS A 110 -0.96 15.00 -13.72
N THR A 111 -2.26 14.89 -13.44
CA THR A 111 -3.18 16.03 -13.37
C THR A 111 -2.86 16.90 -12.15
N VAL A 112 -2.72 16.29 -10.97
CA VAL A 112 -2.37 16.99 -9.72
C VAL A 112 -1.00 17.67 -9.82
N TYR A 113 0.01 16.96 -10.34
CA TYR A 113 1.35 17.53 -10.49
C TYR A 113 1.37 18.71 -11.47
N LYS A 114 0.63 18.61 -12.59
CA LYS A 114 0.48 19.72 -13.53
C LYS A 114 -0.17 20.93 -12.86
N SER A 115 -1.22 20.74 -12.06
CA SER A 115 -1.86 21.87 -11.36
C SER A 115 -0.95 22.54 -10.32
N LEU A 116 -0.14 21.78 -9.59
CA LEU A 116 0.79 22.33 -8.60
C LEU A 116 1.91 23.15 -9.29
N THR A 117 2.48 22.62 -10.36
CA THR A 117 3.56 23.31 -11.11
C THR A 117 3.09 24.52 -11.93
N GLU A 118 1.80 24.58 -12.29
CA GLU A 118 1.20 25.78 -12.89
C GLU A 118 0.88 26.87 -11.85
N GLN A 119 0.52 26.48 -10.62
CA GLN A 119 0.31 27.42 -9.51
C GLN A 119 1.62 28.04 -8.98
N GLU A 120 2.74 27.33 -9.06
CA GLU A 120 4.07 27.85 -8.67
C GLU A 120 4.68 28.84 -9.68
N LYS A 121 4.04 29.05 -10.84
CA LYS A 121 4.50 29.98 -11.90
C LYS A 121 3.81 31.35 -11.87
N LEU A 122 2.92 31.59 -10.91
CA LEU A 122 2.23 32.87 -10.65
C LEU A 122 2.78 33.53 -9.38
#